data_AF-A0A842V7V5-F1
#
_entry.id   AF-A0A842V7V5-F1
#
_cell.length_a   1.000
_cell.length_b   1.000
_cell.length_c   1.000
_cell.angle_alpha   90.00
_cell.angle_beta   90.00
_cell.angle_gamma   90.00
#
_symmetry.space_group_name_H-M   'P 1'
#
loop_
_entity.id
_entity.type
_entity.pdbx_description
1 polymer ?
#
loop_
_entity_poly.entity_id
_entity_poly.type
_entity_poly.pdbx_seq_one_letter_code
_entity_poly.pdbx_strand_id
1 'polypeptide(L)'
;MTKRRGAQEENLRAKISFPHLSIEFTSADSLGSLREINKMLNTLRAMDFALETSEMDDPLFFRFINLSDELRANREIMDFLRSVNKIEENFKQKKVSIENTKILDFSNNSYSTSVDTEVVAKKLGHLLKGVSNADYVVIHVIGSISSEEKQGIVDGIKNRLQRADVKTLFTDKELLGKTVIEGIFFGDFAEEL
;
A
#
# COMPACT_ATOMS: atom_id res chain seq x y z
N MET A 1 21.47 46.97 22.21
CA MET A 1 21.06 46.69 20.82
C MET A 1 21.14 45.19 20.60
N THR A 2 20.00 44.50 20.58
CA THR A 2 19.96 43.03 20.44
C THR A 2 18.93 42.71 19.37
N LYS A 3 19.38 42.46 18.13
CA LYS A 3 18.50 41.99 17.04
C LYS A 3 18.25 40.49 17.26
N ARG A 4 17.05 40.14 17.70
CA ARG A 4 16.53 38.77 17.64
C ARG A 4 16.33 38.43 16.16
N ARG A 5 17.08 37.44 15.65
CA ARG A 5 16.75 36.78 14.39
C ARG A 5 15.41 36.06 14.59
N GLY A 6 14.37 36.52 13.90
CA GLY A 6 13.10 35.82 13.85
C GLY A 6 13.32 34.46 13.19
N ALA A 7 12.87 33.39 13.83
CA ALA A 7 12.70 32.11 13.18
C ALA A 7 11.70 32.31 12.04
N GLN A 8 12.15 32.17 10.79
CA GLN A 8 11.22 31.98 9.68
C GLN A 8 10.54 30.63 9.92
N GLU A 9 9.26 30.65 10.29
CA GLU A 9 8.41 29.48 10.20
C GLU A 9 8.40 29.04 8.74
N GLU A 10 9.04 27.90 8.44
CA GLU A 10 9.07 27.29 7.12
C GLU A 10 7.66 26.83 6.75
N ASN A 11 6.86 27.76 6.22
CA ASN A 11 5.53 27.46 5.72
C ASN A 11 5.63 26.68 4.42
N LEU A 12 5.04 25.49 4.37
CA LEU A 12 4.95 24.70 3.15
C LEU A 12 3.94 25.37 2.21
N ARG A 13 4.38 25.73 1.01
CA ARG A 13 3.51 26.19 -0.08
C ARG A 13 3.59 25.18 -1.21
N ALA A 14 2.46 24.64 -1.64
CA ALA A 14 2.42 23.78 -2.81
C ALA A 14 1.25 24.15 -3.72
N LYS A 15 1.49 23.96 -5.02
CA LYS A 15 0.49 24.04 -6.08
C LYS A 15 0.47 22.70 -6.79
N ILE A 16 -0.70 22.07 -6.82
CA ILE A 16 -0.93 20.78 -7.44
C ILE A 16 -1.87 21.00 -8.61
N SER A 17 -1.42 20.70 -9.82
CA SER A 17 -2.21 20.83 -11.04
C SER A 17 -2.59 19.44 -11.56
N PHE A 18 -3.89 19.20 -11.73
CA PHE A 18 -4.52 18.07 -12.41
C PHE A 18 -5.35 18.58 -13.59
N PRO A 19 -5.71 17.72 -14.57
CA PRO A 19 -6.41 18.12 -15.80
C PRO A 19 -7.65 19.00 -15.58
N HIS A 20 -8.37 18.81 -14.47
CA HIS A 20 -9.58 19.56 -14.13
C HIS A 20 -9.57 20.21 -12.74
N LEU A 21 -8.43 20.20 -12.04
CA LEU A 21 -8.33 20.72 -10.67
C LEU A 21 -6.97 21.35 -10.41
N SER A 22 -6.95 22.55 -9.83
CA SER A 22 -5.73 23.15 -9.29
C SER A 22 -5.94 23.40 -7.80
N ILE A 23 -5.10 22.79 -6.96
CA ILE A 23 -5.12 22.98 -5.51
C ILE A 23 -3.89 23.81 -5.12
N GLU A 24 -4.12 24.95 -4.49
CA GLU A 24 -3.07 25.75 -3.86
C GLU A 24 -3.33 25.78 -2.34
N PHE A 25 -2.31 25.46 -1.54
CA PHE A 25 -2.44 25.59 -0.09
C PHE A 25 -1.11 25.98 0.55
N THR A 26 -1.25 26.58 1.73
CA THR A 26 -0.15 27.01 2.60
C THR A 26 -0.36 26.43 3.99
N SER A 27 0.68 25.86 4.59
CA SER A 27 0.58 25.28 5.93
C SER A 27 1.80 25.56 6.79
N ALA A 28 1.54 25.79 8.09
CA ALA A 28 2.56 25.91 9.12
C ALA A 28 3.04 24.55 9.66
N ASP A 29 2.30 23.45 9.42
CA ASP A 29 2.72 22.08 9.73
C ASP A 29 3.12 21.34 8.45
N SER A 30 4.40 21.38 8.12
CA SER A 30 4.94 20.79 6.90
C SER A 30 4.77 19.27 6.83
N LEU A 31 5.00 18.55 7.94
CA LEU A 31 4.96 17.07 7.98
C LEU A 31 3.53 16.53 7.92
N GLY A 32 2.60 17.11 8.69
CA GLY A 32 1.19 16.73 8.63
C GLY A 32 0.60 17.01 7.25
N SER A 33 0.94 18.16 6.68
CA SER A 33 0.46 18.54 5.35
C SER A 33 0.99 17.63 4.25
N LEU A 34 2.25 17.18 4.32
CA LEU A 34 2.80 16.21 3.37
C LEU A 34 2.06 14.86 3.37
N ARG A 35 1.55 14.42 4.52
CA ARG A 35 0.73 13.21 4.59
C ARG A 35 -0.63 13.42 3.93
N GLU A 36 -1.29 14.54 4.20
CA GLU A 36 -2.60 14.85 3.61
C GLU A 36 -2.51 15.11 2.10
N ILE A 37 -1.47 15.80 1.63
CA ILE A 37 -1.19 15.95 0.20
C ILE A 37 -1.06 14.59 -0.48
N ASN A 38 -0.28 13.68 0.10
CA ASN A 38 -0.12 12.35 -0.50
C ASN A 38 -1.45 11.60 -0.57
N LYS A 39 -2.33 11.72 0.45
CA LYS A 39 -3.68 11.17 0.40
C LYS A 39 -4.49 11.80 -0.73
N MET A 40 -4.52 13.13 -0.82
CA MET A 40 -5.25 13.85 -1.88
C MET A 40 -4.75 13.48 -3.27
N LEU A 41 -3.44 13.40 -3.48
CA LEU A 41 -2.83 13.02 -4.76
C LEU A 41 -3.22 11.59 -5.17
N ASN A 42 -3.24 10.65 -4.21
CA ASN A 42 -3.64 9.28 -4.48
C ASN A 42 -5.12 9.20 -4.84
N THR A 43 -6.00 9.90 -4.11
CA THR A 43 -7.43 10.00 -4.43
C THR A 43 -7.64 10.57 -5.83
N LEU A 44 -6.97 11.68 -6.18
CA LEU A 44 -7.12 12.33 -7.48
C LEU A 44 -6.65 11.44 -8.63
N ARG A 45 -5.50 10.77 -8.48
CA ARG A 45 -5.02 9.80 -9.49
C ARG A 45 -5.98 8.64 -9.68
N ALA A 46 -6.54 8.13 -8.59
CA ALA A 46 -7.48 7.02 -8.69
C ALA A 46 -8.80 7.46 -9.35
N MET A 47 -9.28 8.68 -9.08
CA MET A 47 -10.44 9.26 -9.78
C MET A 47 -10.20 9.43 -11.28
N ASP A 48 -8.99 9.86 -11.67
CA ASP A 48 -8.59 9.98 -13.09
C ASP A 48 -8.66 8.61 -13.79
N PHE A 49 -8.10 7.57 -13.16
CA PHE A 49 -8.21 6.19 -13.64
C PHE A 49 -9.66 5.71 -13.74
N ALA A 50 -10.52 6.06 -12.78
CA ALA A 50 -11.94 5.65 -12.78
C ALA A 50 -12.76 6.31 -13.89
N LEU A 51 -12.41 7.55 -14.23
CA LEU A 51 -13.01 8.26 -15.37
C LEU A 51 -12.63 7.58 -16.68
N GLU A 52 -11.40 7.08 -16.81
CA GLU A 52 -10.96 6.31 -17.97
C GLU A 52 -11.64 4.93 -18.06
N THR A 53 -11.92 4.28 -16.92
CA THR A 53 -12.51 2.93 -16.87
C THR A 53 -14.03 2.88 -16.73
N SER A 54 -14.71 4.03 -16.61
CA SER A 54 -16.16 4.12 -16.30
C SER A 54 -16.56 3.43 -14.99
N GLU A 55 -15.64 3.37 -14.02
CA GLU A 55 -15.84 2.70 -12.71
C GLU A 55 -16.40 3.64 -11.63
N MET A 56 -16.64 4.93 -11.94
CA MET A 56 -17.16 5.90 -10.97
C MET A 56 -18.54 5.53 -10.39
N ASP A 57 -19.32 4.72 -11.10
CA ASP A 57 -20.64 4.26 -10.65
C ASP A 57 -20.55 3.05 -9.69
N ASP A 58 -19.37 2.46 -9.45
CA ASP A 58 -19.20 1.38 -8.48
C ASP A 58 -19.14 1.95 -7.04
N PRO A 59 -20.11 1.66 -6.16
CA PRO A 59 -20.09 2.12 -4.77
C PRO A 59 -18.84 1.68 -3.98
N LEU A 60 -18.16 0.63 -4.45
CA LEU A 60 -16.96 0.09 -3.83
C LEU A 60 -15.67 0.78 -4.30
N PHE A 61 -15.77 1.59 -5.37
CA PHE A 61 -14.65 2.35 -5.91
C PHE A 61 -13.97 3.21 -4.83
N PHE A 62 -14.75 4.00 -4.09
CA PHE A 62 -14.20 4.87 -3.03
C PHE A 62 -13.64 4.09 -1.85
N ARG A 63 -14.16 2.88 -1.56
CA ARG A 63 -13.63 2.00 -0.50
C ARG A 63 -12.24 1.46 -0.86
N PHE A 64 -12.01 1.18 -2.14
CA PHE A 64 -10.78 0.55 -2.65
C PHE A 64 -9.91 1.49 -3.47
N ILE A 65 -10.17 2.80 -3.39
CA ILE A 65 -9.49 3.82 -4.18
C ILE A 65 -7.98 3.87 -3.92
N ASN A 66 -7.54 3.47 -2.72
CA ASN A 66 -6.15 3.49 -2.31
C ASN A 66 -5.40 2.18 -2.64
N LEU A 67 -6.04 1.23 -3.33
CA LEU A 67 -5.38 0.01 -3.79
C LEU A 67 -4.42 0.33 -4.95
N SER A 68 -3.34 -0.45 -5.05
CA SER A 68 -2.46 -0.37 -6.21
C SER A 68 -3.18 -0.69 -7.52
N ASP A 69 -2.71 -0.07 -8.61
CA ASP A 69 -3.31 -0.19 -9.94
C ASP A 69 -3.34 -1.64 -10.42
N GLU A 70 -2.32 -2.43 -10.11
CA GLU A 70 -2.24 -3.83 -10.50
C GLU A 70 -3.29 -4.70 -9.78
N LEU A 71 -3.63 -4.32 -8.54
CA LEU A 71 -4.68 -4.96 -7.75
C LEU A 71 -6.07 -4.61 -8.31
N ARG A 72 -6.30 -3.32 -8.62
CA ARG A 72 -7.54 -2.83 -9.22
C ARG A 72 -7.78 -3.39 -10.62
N ALA A 73 -6.73 -3.55 -11.41
CA ALA A 73 -6.81 -4.14 -12.74
C ALA A 73 -7.06 -5.66 -12.70
N ASN A 74 -6.87 -6.33 -11.57
CA ASN A 74 -7.11 -7.76 -11.44
C ASN A 74 -8.59 -8.06 -11.16
N ARG A 75 -9.31 -8.49 -12.20
CA ARG A 75 -10.74 -8.78 -12.11
C ARG A 75 -11.09 -9.86 -11.09
N GLU A 76 -10.33 -10.95 -10.99
CA GLU A 76 -10.63 -12.04 -10.04
C GLU A 76 -10.56 -11.52 -8.59
N ILE A 77 -9.52 -10.76 -8.28
CA ILE A 77 -9.35 -10.19 -6.94
C ILE A 77 -10.42 -9.14 -6.65
N MET A 78 -10.75 -8.28 -7.61
CA MET A 78 -11.82 -7.29 -7.42
C MET A 78 -13.18 -7.96 -7.23
N ASP A 79 -13.51 -9.00 -8.00
CA ASP A 79 -14.74 -9.76 -7.83
C ASP A 79 -14.79 -10.48 -6.47
N PHE A 80 -13.65 -10.98 -5.97
CA PHE A 80 -13.53 -11.50 -4.61
C PHE A 80 -13.77 -10.40 -3.55
N LEU A 81 -13.11 -9.25 -3.66
CA LEU A 81 -13.28 -8.12 -2.74
C LEU A 81 -14.74 -7.64 -2.72
N ARG A 82 -15.39 -7.56 -3.89
CA ARG A 82 -16.82 -7.22 -4.00
C ARG A 82 -17.72 -8.24 -3.32
N SER A 83 -17.35 -9.51 -3.36
CA SER A 83 -18.12 -10.59 -2.72
C SER A 83 -17.95 -10.55 -1.20
N VAL A 84 -16.71 -10.42 -0.71
CA VAL A 84 -16.41 -10.33 0.73
C VAL A 84 -17.02 -9.06 1.34
N ASN A 85 -16.99 -7.93 0.64
CA ASN A 85 -17.56 -6.69 1.15
C ASN A 85 -19.10 -6.74 1.35
N LYS A 86 -19.81 -7.72 0.76
CA LYS A 86 -21.25 -7.91 1.00
C LYS A 86 -21.55 -8.62 2.33
N ILE A 87 -20.56 -9.31 2.89
CA ILE A 87 -20.68 -10.12 4.11
C ILE A 87 -19.90 -9.51 5.27
N GLU A 88 -18.77 -8.86 4.99
CA GLU A 88 -17.90 -8.22 5.99
C GLU A 88 -17.99 -6.69 5.89
N GLU A 89 -18.48 -6.06 6.96
CA GLU A 89 -18.59 -4.60 7.03
C GLU A 89 -17.24 -3.93 7.34
N ASN A 90 -16.41 -4.60 8.16
CA ASN A 90 -15.15 -4.11 8.67
C ASN A 90 -13.97 -4.62 7.85
N PHE A 91 -13.11 -3.69 7.42
CA PHE A 91 -11.85 -4.01 6.77
C PHE A 91 -10.73 -3.08 7.20
N LYS A 92 -9.49 -3.58 7.14
CA LYS A 92 -8.26 -2.80 7.30
C LYS A 92 -7.40 -2.97 6.06
N GLN A 93 -6.99 -1.87 5.44
CA GLN A 93 -5.95 -1.86 4.41
C GLN A 93 -4.62 -1.50 5.04
N LYS A 94 -3.58 -2.31 4.79
CA LYS A 94 -2.23 -2.07 5.31
C LYS A 94 -1.18 -2.31 4.25
N LYS A 95 -0.11 -1.53 4.31
CA LYS A 95 0.98 -1.59 3.35
C LYS A 95 2.32 -1.50 4.06
N VAL A 96 3.24 -2.39 3.73
CA VAL A 96 4.62 -2.36 4.23
C VAL A 96 5.60 -2.43 3.07
N SER A 97 6.74 -1.77 3.24
CA SER A 97 7.86 -1.87 2.31
C SER A 97 9.07 -2.52 3.01
N ILE A 98 9.75 -3.35 2.23
CA ILE A 98 10.94 -4.12 2.58
C ILE A 98 12.03 -3.70 1.60
N GLU A 99 13.22 -3.42 2.10
CA GLU A 99 14.37 -3.13 1.24
C GLU A 99 14.97 -4.44 0.73
N ASN A 100 15.27 -4.49 -0.56
CA ASN A 100 15.86 -5.63 -1.20
C ASN A 100 17.39 -5.50 -1.15
N THR A 101 18.06 -6.60 -0.86
CA THR A 101 19.50 -6.73 -1.02
C THR A 101 19.80 -7.02 -2.48
N LYS A 102 20.65 -6.19 -3.11
CA LYS A 102 21.19 -6.47 -4.45
C LYS A 102 22.32 -7.48 -4.31
N ILE A 103 22.20 -8.60 -5.01
CA ILE A 103 23.20 -9.64 -5.06
C ILE A 103 23.83 -9.59 -6.46
N LEU A 104 25.13 -9.33 -6.52
CA LEU A 104 25.89 -9.33 -7.77
C LEU A 104 26.41 -10.74 -8.02
N ASP A 105 26.00 -11.35 -9.12
CA ASP A 105 26.60 -12.57 -9.62
C ASP A 105 27.70 -12.21 -10.62
N PHE A 106 28.95 -12.26 -10.14
CA PHE A 106 30.13 -11.98 -10.94
C PHE A 106 30.38 -13.02 -12.04
N SER A 107 29.78 -14.21 -11.93
CA SER A 107 29.96 -15.31 -12.88
C SER A 107 29.12 -15.11 -14.14
N ASN A 108 27.92 -14.56 -13.98
CA ASN A 108 26.94 -14.35 -15.05
C ASN A 108 26.79 -12.87 -15.45
N ASN A 109 27.54 -11.97 -14.80
CA ASN A 109 27.43 -10.52 -14.97
C ASN A 109 25.98 -10.01 -14.81
N SER A 110 25.22 -10.65 -13.92
CA SER A 110 23.82 -10.37 -13.64
C SER A 110 23.65 -9.94 -12.19
N TYR A 111 22.60 -9.17 -11.90
CA TYR A 111 22.20 -8.87 -10.54
C TYR A 111 20.86 -9.56 -10.24
N SER A 112 20.74 -10.14 -9.05
CA SER A 112 19.47 -10.58 -8.49
C SER A 112 19.12 -9.71 -7.29
N THR A 113 17.84 -9.69 -6.91
CA THR A 113 17.41 -9.00 -5.70
C THR A 113 16.74 -10.00 -4.78
N SER A 114 17.04 -9.90 -3.49
CA SER A 114 16.53 -10.81 -2.46
C SER A 114 16.07 -10.01 -1.25
N VAL A 115 15.22 -10.59 -0.42
CA VAL A 115 14.76 -9.99 0.84
C VAL A 115 15.31 -10.74 2.05
N ASP A 116 15.74 -9.98 3.06
CA ASP A 116 16.17 -10.55 4.34
C ASP A 116 14.98 -11.12 5.11
N THR A 117 15.03 -12.42 5.42
CA THR A 117 14.00 -13.15 6.15
C THR A 117 13.67 -12.57 7.54
N GLU A 118 14.65 -12.04 8.27
CA GLU A 118 14.41 -11.43 9.59
C GLU A 118 13.63 -10.13 9.45
N VAL A 119 14.01 -9.32 8.45
CA VAL A 119 13.32 -8.07 8.12
C VAL A 119 11.89 -8.35 7.66
N VAL A 120 11.70 -9.38 6.82
CA VAL A 120 10.37 -9.85 6.40
C VAL A 120 9.53 -10.20 7.62
N ALA A 121 10.02 -11.06 8.53
CA ALA A 121 9.27 -11.48 9.70
C ALA A 121 8.82 -10.31 10.60
N LYS A 122 9.70 -9.31 10.78
CA LYS A 122 9.40 -8.08 11.52
C LYS A 122 8.35 -7.23 10.79
N LYS A 123 8.50 -7.02 9.48
CA LYS A 123 7.57 -6.22 8.66
C LYS A 123 6.19 -6.88 8.56
N LEU A 124 6.13 -8.20 8.48
CA LEU A 124 4.87 -8.94 8.60
C LEU A 124 4.23 -8.76 9.98
N GLY A 125 5.01 -8.63 11.05
CA GLY A 125 4.47 -8.29 12.38
C GLY A 125 3.79 -6.93 12.40
N HIS A 126 4.39 -5.93 11.73
CA HIS A 126 3.78 -4.61 11.57
C HIS A 126 2.54 -4.64 10.67
N LEU A 127 2.58 -5.40 9.57
CA LEU A 127 1.45 -5.58 8.67
C LEU A 127 0.25 -6.21 9.40
N LEU A 128 0.50 -7.21 10.25
CA LEU A 128 -0.53 -7.99 10.92
C LEU A 128 -0.96 -7.45 12.29
N LYS A 129 -0.38 -6.34 12.75
CA LYS A 129 -0.73 -5.74 14.04
C LYS A 129 -2.22 -5.37 14.05
N GLY A 130 -3.02 -5.90 14.98
CA GLY A 130 -4.44 -5.53 15.11
C GLY A 130 -5.35 -6.05 13.99
N VAL A 131 -4.94 -7.12 13.28
CA VAL A 131 -5.76 -7.87 12.32
C VAL A 131 -5.75 -9.38 12.61
N SER A 132 -5.67 -9.77 13.89
CA SER A 132 -5.54 -11.18 14.32
C SER A 132 -6.77 -12.05 14.04
N ASN A 133 -7.94 -11.43 13.85
CA ASN A 133 -9.22 -12.11 13.60
C ASN A 133 -9.73 -11.84 12.18
N ALA A 134 -8.82 -11.80 11.20
CA ALA A 134 -9.24 -11.68 9.81
C ALA A 134 -9.79 -13.02 9.30
N ASP A 135 -10.95 -13.00 8.65
CA ASP A 135 -11.60 -14.15 8.03
C ASP A 135 -11.30 -14.23 6.53
N TYR A 136 -11.13 -13.07 5.88
CA TYR A 136 -10.76 -12.98 4.46
C TYR A 136 -9.60 -12.02 4.28
N VAL A 137 -8.64 -12.41 3.43
CA VAL A 137 -7.43 -11.62 3.21
C VAL A 137 -7.06 -11.62 1.75
N VAL A 138 -6.73 -10.44 1.23
CA VAL A 138 -6.03 -10.29 -0.06
C VAL A 138 -4.62 -9.80 0.21
N ILE A 139 -3.61 -10.55 -0.23
CA ILE A 139 -2.20 -10.16 -0.17
C ILE A 139 -1.66 -9.92 -1.57
N HIS A 140 -1.08 -8.75 -1.79
CA HIS A 140 -0.41 -8.40 -3.02
C HIS A 140 1.07 -8.13 -2.74
N VAL A 141 1.94 -8.90 -3.38
CA VAL A 141 3.39 -8.72 -3.28
C VAL A 141 3.92 -8.14 -4.60
N ILE A 142 4.47 -6.93 -4.52
CA ILE A 142 5.02 -6.18 -5.64
C ILE A 142 6.52 -6.04 -5.44
N GLY A 143 7.31 -6.62 -6.33
CA GLY A 143 8.76 -6.52 -6.25
C GLY A 143 9.47 -7.44 -7.22
N SER A 144 10.73 -7.13 -7.50
CA SER A 144 11.64 -7.88 -8.38
C SER A 144 12.36 -9.04 -7.66
N ILE A 145 11.70 -9.68 -6.70
CA ILE A 145 12.24 -10.81 -5.93
C ILE A 145 11.76 -12.14 -6.51
N SER A 146 12.40 -13.23 -6.14
CA SER A 146 12.05 -14.56 -6.67
C SER A 146 10.62 -14.98 -6.27
N SER A 147 9.99 -15.83 -7.07
CA SER A 147 8.66 -16.38 -6.77
C SER A 147 8.65 -17.17 -5.45
N GLU A 148 9.76 -17.84 -5.11
CA GLU A 148 9.91 -18.56 -3.85
C GLU A 148 9.87 -17.61 -2.65
N GLU A 149 10.54 -16.46 -2.73
CA GLU A 149 10.50 -15.44 -1.68
C GLU A 149 9.11 -14.80 -1.56
N LYS A 150 8.42 -14.53 -2.69
CA LYS A 150 7.03 -14.05 -2.68
C LYS A 150 6.11 -15.05 -1.99
N GLN A 151 6.29 -16.34 -2.29
CA GLN A 151 5.52 -17.41 -1.66
C GLN A 151 5.84 -17.51 -0.16
N GLY A 152 7.10 -17.43 0.24
CA GLY A 152 7.51 -17.44 1.65
C GLY A 152 6.90 -16.29 2.47
N ILE A 153 6.76 -15.09 1.87
CA ILE A 153 6.04 -13.97 2.48
C ILE A 153 4.58 -14.32 2.73
N VAL A 154 3.89 -14.87 1.72
CA VAL A 154 2.48 -15.28 1.81
C VAL A 154 2.31 -16.39 2.84
N ASP A 155 3.17 -17.39 2.85
CA ASP A 155 3.11 -18.51 3.80
C ASP A 155 3.32 -18.02 5.22
N GLY A 156 4.21 -17.04 5.44
CA GLY A 156 4.37 -16.36 6.71
C GLY A 156 3.10 -15.65 7.20
N ILE A 157 2.28 -15.13 6.28
CA ILE A 157 0.98 -14.54 6.60
C ILE A 157 -0.06 -15.63 6.91
N LYS A 158 -0.17 -16.65 6.06
CA LYS A 158 -1.09 -17.80 6.25
C LYS A 158 -0.85 -18.51 7.57
N ASN A 159 0.41 -18.71 7.96
CA ASN A 159 0.78 -19.34 9.22
C ASN A 159 0.31 -18.55 10.46
N ARG A 160 0.19 -17.22 10.33
CA ARG A 160 -0.29 -16.33 11.40
C ARG A 160 -1.80 -16.13 11.38
N LEU A 161 -2.43 -16.27 10.21
CA LEU A 161 -3.87 -16.15 9.98
C LEU A 161 -4.46 -17.49 9.51
N GLN A 162 -4.32 -18.53 10.33
CA GLN A 162 -4.63 -19.92 9.94
C GLN A 162 -6.10 -20.16 9.55
N ARG A 163 -7.01 -19.28 9.97
CA ARG A 163 -8.45 -19.40 9.72
C ARG A 163 -8.90 -18.58 8.51
N ALA A 164 -8.05 -17.68 8.00
CA ALA A 164 -8.41 -16.76 6.94
C ALA A 164 -8.38 -17.44 5.57
N ASP A 165 -9.35 -17.12 4.71
CA ASP A 165 -9.26 -17.38 3.28
C ASP A 165 -8.35 -16.33 2.63
N VAL A 166 -7.17 -16.76 2.18
CA VAL A 166 -6.12 -15.87 1.67
C VAL A 166 -6.02 -15.97 0.16
N LYS A 167 -6.41 -14.90 -0.53
CA LYS A 167 -6.17 -14.66 -1.95
C LYS A 167 -4.87 -13.89 -2.15
N THR A 168 -4.14 -14.21 -3.22
CA THR A 168 -2.81 -13.65 -3.46
C THR A 168 -2.65 -13.15 -4.88
N LEU A 169 -1.95 -12.02 -5.02
CA LEU A 169 -1.49 -11.49 -6.29
C LEU A 169 0.02 -11.25 -6.22
N PHE A 170 0.73 -11.61 -7.28
CA PHE A 170 2.16 -11.34 -7.43
C PHE A 170 2.38 -10.44 -8.63
N THR A 171 3.18 -9.39 -8.46
CA THR A 171 3.54 -8.47 -9.53
C THR A 171 5.05 -8.30 -9.55
N ASP A 172 5.65 -8.60 -10.70
CA ASP A 172 7.05 -8.31 -10.98
C ASP A 172 7.19 -6.86 -11.42
N LYS A 173 7.72 -6.03 -10.52
CA LYS A 173 7.94 -4.61 -10.77
C LYS A 173 9.14 -4.13 -9.97
N GLU A 174 10.05 -3.44 -10.63
CA GLU A 174 11.20 -2.83 -9.96
C GLU A 174 10.74 -1.55 -9.23
N LEU A 175 10.85 -1.55 -7.90
CA LEU A 175 10.42 -0.43 -7.04
C LEU A 175 11.59 0.16 -6.27
N LEU A 176 12.58 0.70 -6.99
CA LEU A 176 13.77 1.34 -6.40
C LEU A 176 14.48 0.45 -5.35
N GLY A 177 14.60 -0.84 -5.66
CA GLY A 177 15.20 -1.82 -4.74
C GLY A 177 14.33 -2.15 -3.52
N LYS A 178 13.01 -1.98 -3.60
CA LYS A 178 12.08 -2.38 -2.54
C LYS A 178 11.09 -3.42 -3.03
N THR A 179 10.63 -4.23 -2.09
CA THR A 179 9.44 -5.06 -2.23
C THR A 179 8.34 -4.46 -1.36
N VAL A 180 7.15 -4.32 -1.92
CA VAL A 180 5.99 -3.78 -1.25
C VAL A 180 4.97 -4.89 -1.06
N ILE A 181 4.47 -5.02 0.17
CA ILE A 181 3.39 -5.95 0.51
C ILE A 181 2.19 -5.09 0.87
N GLU A 182 1.12 -5.26 0.10
CA GLU A 182 -0.18 -4.65 0.33
C GLU A 182 -1.16 -5.73 0.79
N GLY A 183 -1.87 -5.47 1.88
CA GLY A 183 -2.80 -6.39 2.48
C GLY A 183 -4.15 -5.73 2.73
N ILE A 184 -5.21 -6.43 2.35
CA ILE A 184 -6.60 -6.06 2.64
C ILE A 184 -7.15 -7.16 3.53
N PHE A 185 -7.53 -6.80 4.75
CA PHE A 185 -7.96 -7.73 5.79
C PHE A 185 -9.42 -7.44 6.11
N PHE A 186 -10.28 -8.45 6.06
CA PHE A 186 -11.68 -8.36 6.47
C PHE A 186 -11.91 -9.28 7.68
N GLY A 187 -12.72 -8.81 8.62
CA GLY A 187 -13.06 -9.54 9.83
C GLY A 187 -13.36 -8.61 11.00
N ASP A 188 -13.50 -9.20 12.17
CA ASP A 188 -13.84 -8.47 13.39
C ASP A 188 -12.59 -7.86 14.04
N PHE A 189 -12.38 -6.58 13.76
CA PHE A 189 -11.30 -5.80 14.34
C PHE A 189 -11.85 -4.87 15.41
N ALA A 190 -11.26 -4.92 16.61
CA ALA A 190 -11.55 -3.92 17.64
C ALA A 190 -11.33 -2.51 17.08
N GLU A 191 -12.29 -1.61 17.35
CA GLU A 191 -12.12 -0.18 17.12
C GLU A 191 -10.90 0.29 17.93
N GLU A 192 -9.96 0.96 17.26
CA GLU A 192 -8.81 1.55 17.92
C GLU A 192 -9.31 2.79 18.70
N LEU A 193 -9.58 2.61 20.00
CA LEU A 193 -9.88 3.67 20.98
C LEU A 193 -8.72 4.68 21.12
#